data_AF-A0A7K2FLS9-F1
#
_entry.id   AF-A0A7K2FLS9-F1
#
_cell.length_a   1.000
_cell.length_b   1.000
_cell.length_c   1.000
_cell.angle_alpha   90.00
_cell.angle_beta   90.00
_cell.angle_gamma   90.00
#
_symmetry.space_group_name_H-M   'P 1'
#
loop_
_entity.id
_entity.type
_entity.pdbx_description
1 polymer ?
#
loop_
_entity_poly.entity_id
_entity_poly.type
_entity_poly.pdbx_seq_one_letter_code
_entity_poly.pdbx_strand_id
1 'polypeptide(L)'
;MNGTEPLPPETALIFDRDDWLSVYASFAHATNDLEAIDVADGEYTAYAPDGRVLALTAPDGWEGPVVLARTEEFDAAGLERRVTRSWQRHQPGHPPLGPSETARRALDEENRPREGWIARLLKRS
;
A
#
# COMPACT_ATOMS: atom_id res chain seq x y z
N MET A 1 -3.20 17.30 -18.89
CA MET A 1 -4.44 17.12 -18.10
C MET A 1 -3.97 16.68 -16.72
N ASN A 2 -4.07 17.55 -15.71
CA ASN A 2 -3.57 17.24 -14.37
C ASN A 2 -4.57 16.27 -13.70
N GLY A 3 -4.14 15.03 -13.50
CA GLY A 3 -4.93 13.99 -12.84
C GLY A 3 -5.09 14.29 -11.35
N THR A 4 -6.16 15.00 -11.02
CA THR A 4 -6.59 15.33 -9.65
C THR A 4 -7.78 14.46 -9.22
N GLU A 5 -7.82 13.20 -9.63
CA GLU A 5 -8.81 12.29 -9.04
C GLU A 5 -8.39 12.01 -7.59
N PRO A 6 -9.30 12.18 -6.60
CA PRO A 6 -9.00 11.85 -5.23
C PRO A 6 -8.66 10.36 -5.12
N LEU A 7 -7.72 10.03 -4.24
CA LEU A 7 -7.44 8.63 -3.91
C LEU A 7 -8.71 7.97 -3.36
N PRO A 8 -8.92 6.66 -3.61
CA PRO A 8 -9.97 5.91 -2.96
C PRO A 8 -9.94 6.16 -1.44
N PRO A 9 -11.09 6.36 -0.78
CA PRO A 9 -11.11 6.73 0.63
C PRO A 9 -10.45 5.66 1.52
N GLU A 10 -10.52 4.39 1.11
CA GLU A 10 -9.93 3.24 1.82
C GLU A 10 -8.54 2.87 1.30
N THR A 11 -7.84 3.79 0.64
CA THR A 11 -6.44 3.58 0.27
C THR A 11 -5.62 3.29 1.53
N ALA A 12 -4.83 2.22 1.49
CA ALA A 12 -3.93 1.83 2.58
C ALA A 12 -2.50 1.75 2.07
N LEU A 13 -1.57 2.35 2.82
CA LEU A 13 -0.12 2.19 2.67
C LEU A 13 0.35 1.27 3.79
N ILE A 14 0.86 0.09 3.42
CA ILE A 14 1.28 -0.95 4.35
C ILE A 14 2.79 -1.15 4.19
N PHE A 15 3.50 -1.02 5.29
CA PHE A 15 4.94 -1.16 5.36
C PHE A 15 5.29 -2.43 6.13
N ASP A 16 6.16 -3.26 5.58
CA ASP A 16 6.78 -4.35 6.35
C ASP A 16 7.88 -3.83 7.30
N ARG A 17 8.57 -4.75 7.99
CA ARG A 17 9.66 -4.44 8.93
C ARG A 17 10.86 -3.74 8.29
N ASP A 18 11.07 -3.94 6.98
CA ASP A 18 12.14 -3.34 6.21
C ASP A 18 11.70 -2.07 5.46
N ASP A 19 10.49 -1.56 5.75
CA ASP A 19 9.81 -0.47 5.07
C ASP A 19 9.59 -0.71 3.56
N TRP A 20 9.46 -1.97 3.14
CA TRP A 20 8.88 -2.26 1.83
C TRP A 20 7.43 -1.80 1.82
N LEU A 21 7.05 -1.04 0.80
CA LEU A 21 5.72 -0.44 0.70
C LEU A 21 4.84 -1.24 -0.25
N SER A 22 3.70 -1.69 0.26
CA SER A 22 2.55 -2.17 -0.52
C SER A 22 1.40 -1.16 -0.40
N VAL A 23 0.74 -0.84 -1.52
CA VAL A 23 -0.38 0.10 -1.56
C VAL A 23 -1.61 -0.61 -2.08
N TYR A 24 -2.73 -0.48 -1.37
CA TYR A 24 -4.01 -1.09 -1.73
C TYR A 24 -5.08 -0.02 -1.90
N ALA A 25 -5.95 -0.18 -2.91
CA ALA A 25 -7.05 0.75 -3.18
C ALA A 25 -8.21 0.64 -2.17
N SER A 26 -8.31 -0.47 -1.44
CA SER A 26 -9.34 -0.70 -0.43
C SER A 26 -8.84 -1.58 0.71
N PHE A 27 -9.52 -1.50 1.85
CA PHE A 27 -9.19 -2.34 3.01
C PHE A 27 -9.49 -3.81 2.71
N ALA A 28 -10.60 -4.10 2.02
CA ALA A 28 -10.95 -5.46 1.63
C ALA A 28 -9.88 -6.11 0.73
N HIS A 29 -9.23 -5.34 -0.15
CA HIS A 29 -8.12 -5.86 -0.94
C HIS A 29 -6.94 -6.21 -0.04
N ALA A 30 -6.49 -5.28 0.81
CA ALA A 30 -5.39 -5.51 1.74
C ALA A 30 -5.63 -6.74 2.64
N THR A 31 -6.81 -6.86 3.26
CA THR A 31 -7.11 -7.97 4.18
C THR A 31 -7.22 -9.34 3.50
N ASN A 32 -7.44 -9.39 2.18
CA ASN A 32 -7.46 -10.63 1.41
C ASN A 32 -6.07 -11.04 0.90
N ASP A 33 -5.15 -10.10 0.79
CA ASP A 33 -3.81 -10.33 0.26
C ASP A 33 -2.79 -10.65 1.39
N LEU A 34 -2.97 -10.05 2.57
CA LEU A 34 -2.06 -10.23 3.69
C LEU A 34 -2.30 -11.52 4.47
N GLU A 35 -1.22 -12.14 4.94
CA GLU A 35 -1.28 -13.33 5.78
C GLU A 35 -1.48 -12.98 7.26
N ALA A 36 -2.39 -13.69 7.93
CA ALA A 36 -2.72 -13.44 9.33
C ALA A 36 -1.56 -13.74 10.29
N ILE A 37 -0.67 -14.67 9.94
CA ILE A 37 0.54 -14.96 10.72
C ILE A 37 1.46 -13.73 10.79
N ASP A 38 1.75 -13.10 9.66
CA ASP A 38 2.63 -11.92 9.58
C ASP A 38 1.99 -10.73 10.30
N VAL A 39 0.67 -10.57 10.18
CA VAL A 39 -0.08 -9.54 10.92
C VAL A 39 -0.01 -9.78 12.43
N ALA A 40 -0.23 -11.02 12.88
CA ALA A 40 -0.19 -11.38 14.30
C ALA A 40 1.20 -11.20 14.92
N ASP A 41 2.25 -11.46 14.15
CA ASP A 41 3.64 -11.27 14.58
C ASP A 41 4.09 -9.80 14.51
N GLY A 42 3.20 -8.89 14.12
CA GLY A 42 3.44 -7.45 14.11
C GLY A 42 4.41 -7.03 13.00
N GLU A 43 4.44 -7.76 11.89
CA GLU A 43 5.37 -7.49 10.79
C GLU A 43 5.04 -6.22 10.01
N TYR A 44 3.84 -5.68 10.19
CA TYR A 44 3.32 -4.58 9.39
C TYR A 44 2.99 -3.34 10.20
N THR A 45 3.16 -2.18 9.55
CA THR A 45 2.59 -0.89 9.98
C THR A 45 1.75 -0.32 8.86
N ALA A 46 0.53 0.13 9.16
CA ALA A 46 -0.43 0.59 8.15
C ALA A 46 -0.86 2.05 8.37
N TYR A 47 -1.00 2.78 7.27
CA TYR A 47 -1.43 4.18 7.24
C TYR A 47 -2.44 4.45 6.13
N ALA A 48 -3.27 5.47 6.32
CA ALA A 48 -3.97 6.13 5.23
C ALA A 48 -3.07 7.22 4.59
N PRO A 49 -3.32 7.63 3.34
CA PRO A 49 -2.48 8.63 2.64
C PRO A 49 -2.42 10.01 3.30
N ASP A 50 -3.37 10.32 4.18
CA ASP A 50 -3.42 11.57 4.93
C ASP A 50 -2.52 11.56 6.18
N GLY A 51 -1.98 10.41 6.60
CA GLY A 51 -1.18 10.28 7.83
C GLY A 51 -1.88 9.60 9.00
N ARG A 52 -3.17 9.23 8.86
CA ARG A 52 -3.88 8.47 9.88
C ARG A 52 -3.30 7.06 10.01
N VAL A 53 -3.10 6.61 11.25
CA VAL A 53 -2.67 5.23 11.54
C VAL A 53 -3.86 4.30 11.36
N LEU A 54 -3.63 3.16 10.72
CA LEU A 54 -4.63 2.11 10.56
C LEU A 54 -4.31 0.95 11.50
N ALA A 55 -5.34 0.42 12.17
CA ALA A 55 -5.22 -0.78 12.98
C ALA A 55 -5.32 -2.00 12.07
N LEU A 56 -4.21 -2.70 11.89
CA LEU A 56 -4.11 -3.96 11.16
C LEU A 56 -3.93 -5.10 12.17
N THR A 57 -4.89 -6.01 12.26
CA THR A 57 -4.97 -7.02 13.32
C THR A 57 -5.40 -8.38 12.78
N ALA A 58 -4.93 -9.45 13.43
CA ALA A 58 -5.39 -10.83 13.22
C ALA A 58 -6.07 -11.33 14.50
N PRO A 59 -7.36 -11.01 14.72
CA PRO A 59 -8.04 -11.24 16.00
C PRO A 59 -8.11 -12.71 16.42
N ASP A 60 -8.17 -13.64 15.44
CA ASP A 60 -8.20 -15.08 15.69
C ASP A 60 -6.80 -15.73 15.56
N GLY A 61 -5.73 -14.92 15.60
CA GLY A 61 -4.35 -15.38 15.50
C GLY A 61 -3.94 -15.79 14.08
N TRP A 62 -3.00 -16.73 14.00
CA TRP A 62 -2.26 -17.05 12.78
C TRP A 62 -3.07 -17.67 11.63
N GLU A 63 -4.25 -18.21 11.91
CA GLU A 63 -5.13 -18.87 10.92
C GLU A 63 -6.43 -18.08 10.66
N GLY A 64 -6.54 -16.88 11.25
CA GLY A 64 -7.74 -16.05 11.25
C GLY A 64 -7.87 -15.11 10.05
N PRO A 65 -8.99 -14.38 9.95
CA PRO A 65 -9.09 -13.26 9.02
C PRO A 65 -8.18 -12.11 9.45
N VAL A 66 -7.62 -11.39 8.48
CA VAL A 66 -7.01 -10.09 8.72
C VAL A 66 -8.10 -9.01 8.76
N VAL A 67 -7.99 -8.09 9.71
CA VAL A 67 -8.89 -6.96 9.88
C VAL A 67 -8.09 -5.67 9.78
N LEU A 68 -8.57 -4.73 8.96
CA LEU A 68 -8.01 -3.40 8.83
C LEU A 68 -9.07 -2.35 9.17
N ALA A 69 -8.76 -1.44 10.08
CA ALA A 69 -9.69 -0.42 10.54
C ALA A 69 -9.01 0.95 10.68
N ARG A 70 -9.79 2.03 10.53
CA ARG A 70 -9.32 3.38 10.83
C ARG A 70 -9.22 3.58 12.33
N THR A 71 -8.17 4.28 12.76
CA THR A 71 -8.06 4.79 14.13
C THR A 71 -8.32 6.30 14.16
N GLU A 72 -8.26 6.86 15.36
CA GLU A 72 -8.20 8.31 15.58
C GLU A 72 -6.75 8.83 15.66
N GLU A 73 -5.77 7.92 15.64
CA GLU A 73 -4.35 8.26 15.73
C GLU A 73 -3.82 8.78 14.38
N PHE A 74 -2.90 9.73 14.47
CA PHE A 74 -2.33 10.41 13.32
C PHE A 74 -0.82 10.58 13.50
N ASP A 75 -0.05 10.10 12.53
CA ASP A 75 1.41 10.23 12.48
C ASP A 75 1.88 10.47 11.05
N ALA A 76 1.55 11.67 10.52
CA ALA A 76 2.00 12.10 9.20
C ALA A 76 3.53 12.10 9.06
N ALA A 77 4.25 12.50 10.13
CA ALA A 77 5.71 12.52 10.10
C ALA A 77 6.31 11.11 10.01
N GLY A 78 5.73 10.12 10.72
CA GLY A 78 6.10 8.72 10.59
C GLY A 78 5.83 8.17 9.21
N LEU A 79 4.66 8.47 8.65
CA LEU A 79 4.32 8.09 7.28
C LEU A 79 5.35 8.65 6.27
N GLU A 80 5.65 9.95 6.32
CA GLU A 80 6.63 10.59 5.44
C GLU A 80 8.02 9.94 5.55
N ARG A 81 8.47 9.64 6.78
CA ARG A 81 9.75 8.95 6.99
C ARG A 81 9.78 7.57 6.34
N ARG A 82 8.71 6.78 6.48
CA ARG A 82 8.62 5.44 5.91
C ARG A 82 8.53 5.46 4.39
N VAL A 83 7.71 6.34 3.81
CA VAL A 83 7.64 6.56 2.36
C VAL A 83 9.01 6.95 1.81
N THR A 84 9.71 7.88 2.47
CA THR A 84 11.04 8.31 2.04
C THR A 84 12.05 7.15 2.06
N ARG A 85 12.06 6.34 3.13
CA ARG A 85 12.95 5.17 3.23
C ARG A 85 12.66 4.14 2.14
N SER A 86 11.38 3.81 1.93
CA SER A 86 10.95 2.91 0.87
C SER A 86 11.37 3.42 -0.51
N TRP A 87 11.16 4.72 -0.77
CA TRP A 87 11.51 5.35 -2.04
C TRP A 87 13.02 5.31 -2.31
N GLN A 88 13.84 5.69 -1.33
CA GLN A 88 15.31 5.69 -1.49
C GLN A 88 15.86 4.31 -1.84
N ARG A 89 15.23 3.25 -1.33
CA ARG A 89 15.62 1.86 -1.62
C ARG A 89 15.28 1.43 -3.05
N HIS A 90 14.12 1.85 -3.57
CA HIS A 90 13.59 1.37 -4.85
C HIS A 90 13.83 2.31 -6.03
N GLN A 91 14.05 3.60 -5.77
CA GLN A 91 14.22 4.66 -6.77
C GLN A 91 15.42 5.56 -6.42
N PRO A 92 16.65 5.00 -6.32
CA PRO A 92 17.82 5.75 -5.92
C PRO A 92 18.09 6.92 -6.88
N GLY A 93 18.37 8.10 -6.32
CA GLY A 93 18.67 9.31 -7.09
C GLY A 93 17.45 10.13 -7.55
N HIS A 94 16.23 9.64 -7.32
CA HIS A 94 15.01 10.43 -7.53
C HIS A 94 14.53 11.05 -6.22
N PRO A 95 14.03 12.30 -6.23
CA PRO A 95 13.44 12.89 -5.03
C PRO A 95 12.20 12.07 -4.60
N PRO A 96 12.01 11.85 -3.29
CA PRO A 96 10.85 11.13 -2.80
C PRO A 96 9.58 11.92 -3.08
N LEU A 97 8.51 11.18 -3.38
CA LEU A 97 7.16 11.73 -3.48
C LEU A 97 6.52 11.81 -2.10
N GLY A 98 5.52 12.68 -1.93
CA GLY A 98 4.67 12.68 -0.76
C GLY A 98 3.85 11.38 -0.66
N PRO A 99 3.24 11.06 0.50
CA PRO A 99 2.50 9.81 0.67
C PRO A 99 1.34 9.66 -0.32
N SER A 100 0.59 10.73 -0.58
CA SER A 100 -0.54 10.71 -1.51
C SER A 100 -0.08 10.56 -2.97
N GLU A 101 0.97 11.25 -3.41
CA GLU A 101 1.52 11.04 -4.75
C GLU A 101 2.11 9.64 -4.92
N THR A 102 2.76 9.11 -3.89
CA THR A 102 3.31 7.75 -3.88
C THR A 102 2.19 6.71 -4.02
N ALA A 103 1.12 6.83 -3.22
CA ALA A 103 -0.02 5.94 -3.30
C ALA A 103 -0.69 6.00 -4.68
N ARG A 104 -0.92 7.20 -5.23
CA ARG A 104 -1.49 7.35 -6.57
C ARG A 104 -0.65 6.65 -7.62
N ARG A 105 0.67 6.89 -7.59
CA ARG A 105 1.59 6.26 -8.52
C ARG A 105 1.56 4.73 -8.44
N ALA A 106 1.57 4.18 -7.23
CA ALA A 106 1.53 2.73 -7.04
C ALA A 106 0.23 2.12 -7.58
N LEU A 107 -0.92 2.75 -7.30
CA LEU A 107 -2.22 2.31 -7.82
C LEU A 107 -2.31 2.45 -9.35
N ASP A 108 -1.76 3.52 -9.92
CA ASP A 108 -1.70 3.70 -11.37
C ASP A 108 -0.83 2.63 -12.04
N GLU A 109 0.30 2.25 -11.42
CA GLU A 109 1.19 1.20 -11.89
C GLU A 109 0.53 -0.19 -11.82
N GLU A 110 -0.22 -0.49 -10.76
CA GLU A 110 -1.01 -1.72 -10.62
C GLU A 110 -2.13 -1.83 -11.67
N ASN A 111 -2.82 -0.72 -11.94
CA ASN A 111 -3.94 -0.67 -12.90
C ASN A 111 -3.51 -0.59 -14.36
N ARG A 112 -2.22 -0.42 -14.66
CA ARG A 112 -1.74 -0.46 -16.05
C ARG A 112 -2.01 -1.85 -16.62
N PRO A 113 -2.66 -1.95 -17.80
CA PRO A 113 -2.75 -3.21 -18.51
C PRO A 113 -1.34 -3.78 -18.64
N ARG A 114 -1.14 -5.05 -18.28
CA ARG A 114 0.12 -5.74 -18.54
C ARG A 114 0.29 -5.88 -20.06
N GLU A 115 0.81 -4.85 -20.71
CA GLU A 115 0.92 -4.72 -22.19
C GLU A 115 1.63 -5.93 -22.81
N GLY A 116 2.48 -6.64 -22.05
CA GLY A 116 3.16 -7.86 -22.47
C GLY A 116 2.29 -9.14 -22.53
N TRP A 117 1.09 -9.17 -21.94
CA TRP A 117 0.22 -10.36 -21.94
C TRP A 117 -0.72 -10.37 -23.15
N ILE A 118 -1.29 -9.21 -23.51
CA ILE A 118 -2.15 -9.05 -24.69
C ILE A 118 -1.33 -9.24 -25.99
N ALA A 119 -0.08 -8.76 -26.03
CA ALA A 119 0.80 -8.98 -27.17
C ALA A 119 1.20 -10.46 -27.40
N ARG A 120 1.15 -11.30 -26.36
CA ARG A 120 1.41 -12.74 -26.46
C ARG A 120 0.18 -13.55 -26.90
N LEU A 121 -1.02 -13.07 -26.58
CA LEU A 121 -2.28 -13.68 -27.02
C LEU A 121 -2.58 -13.38 -28.50
N LEU A 122 -2.27 -12.16 -28.97
CA LEU A 122 -2.51 -11.77 -30.37
C LEU A 122 -1.47 -12.28 -31.38
N LYS A 123 -0.36 -12.88 -30.93
CA LYS A 123 0.63 -13.55 -31.79
C LYS A 123 0.41 -15.07 -31.93
N ARG A 124 -0.70 -15.58 -31.43
CA ARG A 124 -1.07 -17.01 -31.47
C ARG A 124 -2.39 -17.26 -32.21
N SER A 125 -2.79 -16.36 -33.10
CA SER A 125 -3.89 -16.55 -34.06
C SER A 125 -3.34 -16.61 -35.48
#